data_AF-A0A8T4D021-F1
#
_entry.id   AF-A0A8T4D021-F1
#
_cell.length_a   1.000
_cell.length_b   1.000
_cell.length_c   1.000
_cell.angle_alpha   90.00
_cell.angle_beta   90.00
_cell.angle_gamma   90.00
#
_symmetry.space_group_name_H-M   'P 1'
#
loop_
_entity.id
_entity.type
_entity.pdbx_description
1 polymer ?
#
loop_
_entity_poly.entity_id
_entity_poly.type
_entity_poly.pdbx_seq_one_letter_code
_entity_poly.pdbx_strand_id
1 'polypeptide(L)'
;MADWSIWQALEEWRNKRHELDPVFAYAGVAPELDSQANRIALDLRRSPPTRPLLSGDKAKDEEEVGRYNEAYFRHYDEPLDKVEQLLRRPWVPEAGPIADLVRQELKRIRDLMREQPGTHPQFDDLDGLIQHYLHLDHPAVMIDPDVLAARRRMLIDVAGYPLQVQHALKDPYNDSVPPLASSQFRDVLHGKMAEYLEHKWLHSRVITHWYISLALDGALARKKRDATDDTRIASMMKRRWPALSIITPGFDQADQVWYLVLTLIAICCLFFEFWWIAGGLIFWLYLSVGGHQRERKEIEARRAQLAARATSMKNTRDRFAQNQMTLERLSFQLRQLDEKGEYFDDTVFALLSLHQSEA
;
A
#
# COMPACT_ATOMS: atom_id res chain seq x y z
N MET A 1 -13.87 11.96 -25.41
CA MET A 1 -14.29 11.37 -24.11
C MET A 1 -13.09 11.07 -23.21
N ALA A 2 -12.05 11.93 -23.17
CA ALA A 2 -10.83 11.70 -22.38
C ALA A 2 -10.71 12.63 -21.15
N ASP A 3 -11.54 13.68 -21.03
CA ASP A 3 -11.41 14.64 -19.94
C ASP A 3 -12.01 14.14 -18.62
N TRP A 4 -13.07 13.32 -18.66
CA TRP A 4 -13.73 12.83 -17.44
C TRP A 4 -12.90 11.81 -16.64
N SER A 5 -12.16 10.93 -17.34
CA SER A 5 -11.30 9.94 -16.68
C SER A 5 -10.08 10.58 -16.02
N ILE A 6 -9.57 11.69 -16.59
CA ILE A 6 -8.48 12.47 -16.00
C ILE A 6 -8.98 13.21 -14.76
N TRP A 7 -10.16 13.83 -14.82
CA TRP A 7 -10.78 14.45 -13.65
C TRP A 7 -11.09 13.42 -12.55
N GLN A 8 -11.61 12.24 -12.88
CA GLN A 8 -11.79 11.15 -11.90
C GLN A 8 -10.47 10.69 -11.30
N ALA A 9 -9.42 10.54 -12.09
CA ALA A 9 -8.10 10.20 -11.57
C ALA A 9 -7.57 11.29 -10.64
N LEU A 10 -7.66 12.57 -11.02
CA LEU A 10 -7.24 13.69 -10.16
C LEU A 10 -8.05 13.78 -8.87
N GLU A 11 -9.36 13.58 -8.92
CA GLU A 11 -10.23 13.52 -7.75
C GLU A 11 -9.87 12.32 -6.86
N GLU A 12 -9.54 11.17 -7.47
CA GLU A 12 -9.12 9.97 -6.76
C GLU A 12 -7.75 10.15 -6.10
N TRP A 13 -6.81 10.83 -6.75
CA TRP A 13 -5.51 11.20 -6.18
C TRP A 13 -5.66 12.24 -5.06
N ARG A 14 -6.58 13.20 -5.19
CA ARG A 14 -6.90 14.17 -4.14
C ARG A 14 -7.56 13.51 -2.94
N ASN A 15 -8.51 12.61 -3.17
CA ASN A 15 -9.17 11.83 -2.11
C ASN A 15 -8.19 10.90 -1.39
N LYS A 16 -7.29 10.24 -2.13
CA LYS A 16 -6.23 9.40 -1.56
C LYS A 16 -5.20 10.20 -0.76
N ARG A 17 -4.94 11.47 -1.13
CA ARG A 17 -4.05 12.34 -0.36
C ARG A 17 -4.58 12.57 1.06
N HIS A 18 -5.87 12.86 1.20
CA HIS A 18 -6.50 13.03 2.51
C HIS A 18 -6.42 11.80 3.41
N GLU A 19 -6.48 10.59 2.84
CA GLU A 19 -6.30 9.33 3.58
C GLU A 19 -4.84 9.06 4.02
N LEU A 20 -3.87 9.77 3.43
CA LEU A 20 -2.45 9.68 3.76
C LEU A 20 -1.98 10.81 4.69
N ASP A 21 -2.72 11.92 4.76
CA ASP A 21 -2.40 13.08 5.60
C ASP A 21 -2.10 12.71 7.07
N PRO A 22 -2.87 11.82 7.74
CA PRO A 22 -2.53 11.39 9.10
C PRO A 22 -1.17 10.71 9.17
N VAL A 23 -0.86 9.82 8.22
CA VAL A 23 0.41 9.07 8.20
C VAL A 23 1.60 10.02 7.97
N PHE A 24 1.46 10.99 7.08
CA PHE A 24 2.48 12.03 6.87
C PHE A 24 2.65 12.95 8.08
N ALA A 25 1.55 13.31 8.74
CA ALA A 25 1.56 14.11 9.95
C ALA A 25 2.30 13.42 11.10
N TYR A 26 2.13 12.11 11.30
CA TYR A 26 2.89 11.33 12.28
C TYR A 26 4.40 11.29 12.00
N ALA A 27 4.81 11.44 10.74
CA ALA A 27 6.21 11.57 10.31
C ALA A 27 6.74 13.02 10.35
N GLY A 28 5.93 13.98 10.81
CA GLY A 28 6.27 15.39 10.89
C GLY A 28 6.37 16.06 9.52
N VAL A 29 5.47 15.70 8.60
CA VAL A 29 5.36 16.31 7.26
C VAL A 29 3.92 16.75 7.05
N ALA A 30 3.61 18.03 7.24
CA ALA A 30 2.29 18.59 6.89
C ALA A 30 2.38 20.04 6.42
N PRO A 31 2.60 20.29 5.11
CA PRO A 31 2.64 21.65 4.55
C PRO A 31 1.29 22.38 4.69
N GLU A 32 0.20 21.64 4.91
CA GLU A 32 -1.13 22.22 5.13
C GLU A 32 -1.22 22.92 6.49
N LEU A 33 -0.52 22.44 7.52
CA LEU A 33 -0.51 23.08 8.83
C LEU A 33 0.18 24.45 8.77
N ASP A 34 1.29 24.58 8.03
CA ASP A 34 1.97 25.87 7.82
C ASP A 34 1.02 26.89 7.15
N SER A 35 0.29 26.44 6.13
CA SER A 35 -0.68 27.30 5.44
C SER A 35 -1.82 27.76 6.36
N GLN A 36 -2.24 26.91 7.29
CA GLN A 36 -3.28 27.23 8.26
C GLN A 36 -2.78 28.15 9.36
N ALA A 37 -1.60 27.89 9.89
CA ALA A 37 -0.95 28.75 10.87
C ALA A 37 -0.76 30.17 10.35
N ASN A 38 -0.31 30.33 9.10
CA ASN A 38 -0.19 31.63 8.46
C ASN A 38 -1.55 32.36 8.32
N ARG A 39 -2.63 31.62 8.02
CA ARG A 39 -3.99 32.20 7.97
C ARG A 39 -4.48 32.62 9.35
N ILE A 40 -4.20 31.81 10.37
CA ILE A 40 -4.56 32.12 11.75
C ILE A 40 -3.79 33.35 12.24
N ALA A 41 -2.48 33.41 12.00
CA ALA A 41 -1.65 34.57 12.34
C ALA A 41 -2.16 35.84 11.64
N LEU A 42 -2.57 35.75 10.37
CA LEU A 42 -3.18 36.88 9.66
C LEU A 42 -4.51 37.30 10.29
N ASP A 43 -5.38 36.36 10.62
CA ASP A 43 -6.69 36.63 11.22
C ASP A 43 -6.55 37.23 12.63
N LEU A 44 -5.58 36.77 13.44
CA LEU A 44 -5.28 37.29 14.78
C LEU A 44 -4.73 38.73 14.76
N ARG A 45 -4.06 39.13 13.67
CA ARG A 45 -3.52 40.49 13.49
C ARG A 45 -4.54 41.48 12.92
N ARG A 46 -5.78 41.04 12.63
CA ARG A 46 -6.82 41.94 12.14
C ARG A 46 -7.30 42.85 13.26
N SER A 47 -7.42 44.13 12.94
CA SER A 47 -7.94 45.11 13.89
C SER A 47 -9.37 44.76 14.30
N PRO A 48 -9.71 44.91 15.60
CA PRO A 48 -11.07 44.68 16.05
C PRO A 48 -12.02 45.71 15.42
N PRO A 49 -13.35 45.47 15.49
CA PRO A 49 -14.31 46.51 15.15
C PRO A 49 -13.98 47.83 15.87
N THR A 50 -14.29 48.96 15.23
CA THR A 50 -14.08 50.29 15.81
C THR A 50 -15.02 50.52 16.98
N ARG A 51 -14.50 51.09 18.07
CA ARG A 51 -15.32 51.47 19.22
C ARG A 51 -16.39 52.50 18.81
N PRO A 52 -17.63 52.40 19.32
CA PRO A 52 -18.68 53.38 19.03
C PRO A 52 -18.30 54.76 19.57
N LEU A 53 -18.72 55.80 18.86
CA LEU A 53 -18.60 57.18 19.35
C LEU A 53 -19.68 57.43 20.40
N LEU A 54 -19.29 57.94 21.56
CA LEU A 54 -20.21 58.24 22.65
C LEU A 54 -21.10 59.43 22.27
N SER A 55 -22.41 59.21 22.27
CA SER A 55 -23.41 60.19 21.86
C SER A 55 -23.83 61.14 23.00
N GLY A 56 -23.46 60.80 24.25
CA GLY A 56 -23.81 61.55 25.46
C GLY A 56 -25.14 61.13 26.09
N ASP A 57 -25.89 60.25 25.43
CA ASP A 57 -27.08 59.60 25.98
C ASP A 57 -26.70 58.28 26.66
N LYS A 58 -26.79 58.25 28.00
CA LYS A 58 -26.30 57.13 28.83
C LYS A 58 -26.91 55.78 28.44
N ALA A 59 -28.22 55.74 28.19
CA ALA A 59 -28.91 54.48 27.91
C ALA A 59 -28.51 53.91 26.54
N LYS A 60 -28.35 54.81 25.56
CA LYS A 60 -27.97 54.44 24.19
C LYS A 60 -26.49 54.07 24.09
N ASP A 61 -25.63 54.80 24.82
CA ASP A 61 -24.20 54.53 24.88
C ASP A 61 -23.92 53.17 25.56
N GLU A 62 -24.67 52.79 26.60
CA GLU A 62 -24.57 51.46 27.24
C GLU A 62 -24.96 50.31 26.30
N GLU A 63 -26.04 50.47 25.50
CA GLU A 63 -26.46 49.45 24.53
C GLU A 63 -25.45 49.28 23.39
N GLU A 64 -24.93 50.38 22.84
CA GLU A 64 -23.92 50.35 21.77
C GLU A 64 -22.57 49.79 22.26
N VAL A 65 -22.17 50.07 23.50
CA VAL A 65 -20.98 49.44 24.12
C VAL A 65 -21.22 47.95 24.35
N GLY A 66 -22.42 47.53 24.74
CA GLY A 66 -22.78 46.12 24.86
C GLY A 66 -22.67 45.38 23.52
N ARG A 67 -23.26 45.93 22.45
CA ARG A 67 -23.15 45.38 21.09
C ARG A 67 -21.71 45.34 20.59
N TYR A 68 -20.93 46.38 20.88
CA TYR A 68 -19.51 46.44 20.56
C TYR A 68 -18.73 45.31 21.23
N ASN A 69 -18.94 45.09 22.53
CA ASN A 69 -18.25 44.04 23.28
C ASN A 69 -18.59 42.66 22.70
N GLU A 70 -19.86 42.38 22.40
CA GLU A 70 -20.26 41.12 21.75
C GLU A 70 -19.60 40.93 20.38
N ALA A 71 -19.56 41.96 19.54
CA ALA A 71 -18.91 41.92 18.23
C ALA A 71 -17.39 41.73 18.36
N TYR A 72 -16.76 42.37 19.34
CA TYR A 72 -15.35 42.22 19.69
C TYR A 72 -15.02 40.77 20.09
N PHE A 73 -15.83 40.16 20.97
CA PHE A 73 -15.63 38.77 21.37
C PHE A 73 -15.77 37.83 20.18
N ARG A 74 -16.84 37.95 19.39
CA ARG A 74 -17.05 37.10 18.19
C ARG A 74 -15.92 37.22 17.17
N HIS A 75 -15.35 38.41 17.02
CA HIS A 75 -14.25 38.65 16.08
C HIS A 75 -13.00 37.81 16.38
N TYR A 76 -12.64 37.70 17.67
CA TYR A 76 -11.46 36.96 18.09
C TYR A 76 -11.75 35.51 18.49
N ASP A 77 -12.98 35.15 18.83
CA ASP A 77 -13.34 33.77 19.14
C ASP A 77 -13.17 32.87 17.90
N GLU A 78 -13.52 33.36 16.71
CA GLU A 78 -13.33 32.62 15.45
C GLU A 78 -11.86 32.21 15.20
N PRO A 79 -10.85 33.11 15.22
CA PRO A 79 -9.46 32.71 15.06
C PRO A 79 -8.92 31.87 16.22
N LEU A 80 -9.35 32.09 17.46
CA LEU A 80 -8.96 31.26 18.60
C LEU A 80 -9.48 29.82 18.46
N ASP A 81 -10.71 29.66 17.98
CA ASP A 81 -11.29 28.35 17.66
C ASP A 81 -10.56 27.67 16.50
N LYS A 82 -10.06 28.43 15.51
CA LYS A 82 -9.19 27.88 14.46
C LYS A 82 -7.87 27.35 15.02
N VAL A 83 -7.28 28.00 16.04
CA VAL A 83 -6.09 27.45 16.74
C VAL A 83 -6.45 26.14 17.45
N GLU A 84 -7.59 26.07 18.14
CA GLU A 84 -8.02 24.81 18.75
C GLU A 84 -8.23 23.70 17.72
N GLN A 85 -8.83 24.02 16.57
CA GLN A 85 -9.00 23.07 15.47
C GLN A 85 -7.66 22.60 14.92
N LEU A 86 -6.66 23.47 14.84
CA LEU A 86 -5.29 23.12 14.46
C LEU A 86 -4.70 22.07 15.42
N LEU A 87 -4.86 22.27 16.73
CA LEU A 87 -4.36 21.34 17.76
C LEU A 87 -5.11 20.01 17.82
N ARG A 88 -6.31 19.92 17.24
CA ARG A 88 -7.10 18.67 17.16
C ARG A 88 -6.71 17.81 15.96
N ARG A 89 -6.00 18.36 14.97
CA ARG A 89 -5.57 17.61 13.79
C ARG A 89 -4.51 16.57 14.18
N PRO A 90 -4.43 15.44 13.44
CA PRO A 90 -3.36 14.49 13.64
C PRO A 90 -2.02 15.20 13.43
N TRP A 91 -1.14 15.10 14.42
CA TRP A 91 0.22 15.60 14.38
C TRP A 91 1.12 14.66 15.18
N VAL A 92 2.42 14.94 15.17
CA VAL A 92 3.44 14.18 15.88
C VAL A 92 3.09 14.11 17.38
N PRO A 93 2.99 12.92 18.01
CA PRO A 93 2.69 12.77 19.44
C PRO A 93 3.64 13.54 20.36
N GLU A 94 4.91 13.65 19.96
CA GLU A 94 5.96 14.40 20.67
C GLU A 94 5.67 15.90 20.77
N ALA A 95 4.79 16.44 19.91
CA ALA A 95 4.34 17.82 19.99
C ALA A 95 3.30 18.08 21.08
N GLY A 96 2.79 17.01 21.74
CA GLY A 96 1.77 17.09 22.78
C GLY A 96 2.05 18.12 23.89
N PRO A 97 3.26 18.14 24.48
CA PRO A 97 3.61 19.13 25.51
C PRO A 97 3.58 20.58 24.98
N ILE A 98 3.96 20.80 23.72
CA ILE A 98 3.91 22.13 23.10
C ILE A 98 2.45 22.53 22.85
N ALA A 99 1.60 21.59 22.42
CA ALA A 99 0.16 21.83 22.27
C ALA A 99 -0.49 22.25 23.60
N ASP A 100 -0.07 21.69 24.73
CA ASP A 100 -0.59 22.06 26.04
C ASP A 100 -0.19 23.48 26.45
N LEU A 101 1.02 23.93 26.09
CA LEU A 101 1.43 25.33 26.25
C LEU A 101 0.56 26.27 25.41
N VAL A 102 0.29 25.92 24.15
CA VAL A 102 -0.63 26.70 23.29
C VAL A 102 -2.03 26.77 23.92
N ARG A 103 -2.56 25.67 24.49
CA ARG A 103 -3.88 25.67 25.16
C ARG A 103 -3.91 26.55 26.40
N GLN A 104 -2.85 26.56 27.18
CA GLN A 104 -2.73 27.44 28.35
C GLN A 104 -2.74 28.91 27.94
N GLU A 105 -2.02 29.23 26.86
CA GLU A 105 -1.95 30.59 26.33
C GLU A 105 -3.29 31.04 25.74
N LEU A 106 -4.00 30.17 25.00
CA LEU A 106 -5.36 30.44 24.53
C LEU A 106 -6.31 30.75 25.69
N LYS A 107 -6.21 30.01 26.80
CA LYS A 107 -7.03 30.26 27.98
C LYS A 107 -6.70 31.63 28.61
N ARG A 108 -5.40 31.94 28.76
CA ARG A 108 -4.92 33.24 29.28
C ARG A 108 -5.48 34.41 28.47
N ILE A 109 -5.42 34.31 27.14
CA ILE A 109 -5.93 35.34 26.23
C ILE A 109 -7.45 35.49 26.36
N ARG A 110 -8.20 34.38 26.43
CA ARG A 110 -9.66 34.43 26.63
C ARG A 110 -10.04 35.06 27.98
N ASP A 111 -9.29 34.76 29.04
CA ASP A 111 -9.51 35.37 30.36
C ASP A 111 -9.19 36.88 30.32
N LEU A 112 -8.09 37.28 29.68
CA LEU A 112 -7.72 38.70 29.52
C LEU A 112 -8.74 39.49 28.69
N MET A 113 -9.29 38.89 27.63
CA MET A 113 -10.35 39.52 26.83
C MET A 113 -11.64 39.73 27.64
N ARG A 114 -11.96 38.82 28.56
CA ARG A 114 -13.12 38.96 29.47
C ARG A 114 -12.91 40.05 30.50
N GLU A 115 -11.69 40.18 31.02
CA GLU A 115 -11.34 41.21 32.00
C GLU A 115 -11.23 42.61 31.38
N GLN A 116 -10.75 42.72 30.13
CA GLN A 116 -10.51 43.99 29.46
C GLN A 116 -11.10 44.02 28.03
N PRO A 117 -12.43 44.14 27.90
CA PRO A 117 -13.07 44.16 26.59
C PRO A 117 -12.64 45.39 25.77
N GLY A 118 -12.36 45.16 24.49
CA GLY A 118 -12.00 46.22 23.54
C GLY A 118 -10.51 46.59 23.49
N THR A 119 -9.64 46.00 24.31
CA THR A 119 -8.17 46.15 24.18
C THR A 119 -7.65 45.10 23.21
N HIS A 120 -6.72 45.44 22.31
CA HIS A 120 -6.12 44.44 21.42
C HIS A 120 -5.18 43.53 22.24
N PRO A 121 -5.45 42.22 22.38
CA PRO A 121 -4.55 41.31 23.09
C PRO A 121 -3.21 41.22 22.35
N GLN A 122 -2.11 41.00 23.06
CA GLN A 122 -0.84 40.69 22.41
C GLN A 122 -0.84 39.22 22.01
N PHE A 123 -0.75 38.95 20.69
CA PHE A 123 -0.77 37.59 20.13
C PHE A 123 0.62 37.09 19.73
N ASP A 124 1.68 37.87 19.94
CA ASP A 124 3.04 37.51 19.50
C ASP A 124 3.54 36.21 20.16
N ASP A 125 3.25 36.03 21.44
CA ASP A 125 3.62 34.82 22.19
C ASP A 125 2.85 33.59 21.67
N LEU A 126 1.57 33.76 21.33
CA LEU A 126 0.75 32.70 20.75
C LEU A 126 1.24 32.31 19.35
N ASP A 127 1.57 33.29 18.51
CA ASP A 127 2.12 33.07 17.17
C ASP A 127 3.47 32.33 17.27
N GLY A 128 4.36 32.75 18.18
CA GLY A 128 5.62 32.07 18.46
C GLY A 128 5.43 30.61 18.91
N LEU A 129 4.50 30.35 19.83
CA LEU A 129 4.19 28.98 20.28
C LEU A 129 3.61 28.12 19.15
N ILE A 130 2.77 28.68 18.28
CA ILE A 130 2.25 27.97 17.11
C ILE A 130 3.40 27.63 16.14
N GLN A 131 4.32 28.56 15.89
CA GLN A 131 5.48 28.28 15.04
C GLN A 131 6.35 27.17 15.66
N HIS A 132 6.61 27.20 16.96
CA HIS A 132 7.36 26.16 17.66
C HIS A 132 6.65 24.80 17.64
N TYR A 133 5.32 24.78 17.69
CA TYR A 133 4.53 23.56 17.57
C TYR A 133 4.65 22.91 16.18
N LEU A 134 4.77 23.71 15.12
CA LEU A 134 4.91 23.23 13.74
C LEU A 134 6.32 22.76 13.44
N HIS A 135 7.32 23.54 13.86
CA HIS A 135 8.73 23.24 13.63
C HIS A 135 9.28 22.19 14.60
N LEU A 136 8.52 21.86 15.65
CA LEU A 136 8.90 20.89 16.69
C LEU A 136 10.18 21.31 17.44
N ASP A 137 10.41 22.62 17.58
CA ASP A 137 11.66 23.24 18.02
C ASP A 137 11.45 24.14 19.25
N HIS A 138 10.79 23.63 20.29
CA HIS A 138 10.58 24.42 21.50
C HIS A 138 11.79 24.33 22.46
N PRO A 139 12.32 25.46 22.99
CA PRO A 139 13.52 25.46 23.82
C PRO A 139 13.36 24.70 25.15
N ALA A 140 12.15 24.63 25.70
CA ALA A 140 11.87 23.88 26.92
C ALA A 140 11.46 22.41 26.67
N VAL A 141 11.14 22.04 25.43
CA VAL A 141 10.70 20.68 25.06
C VAL A 141 11.54 20.26 23.87
N MET A 142 12.72 19.71 24.14
CA MET A 142 13.56 19.17 23.08
C MET A 142 13.02 17.83 22.61
N ILE A 143 12.59 17.78 21.35
CA ILE A 143 12.22 16.55 20.67
C ILE A 143 13.50 16.00 20.02
N ASP A 144 13.78 14.72 20.25
CA ASP A 144 14.95 14.07 19.67
C ASP A 144 14.80 13.99 18.13
N PRO A 145 15.68 14.64 17.35
CA PRO A 145 15.61 14.61 15.89
C PRO A 145 15.76 13.20 15.31
N ASP A 146 16.40 12.28 16.05
CA ASP A 146 16.59 10.90 15.59
C ASP A 146 15.28 10.12 15.55
N VAL A 147 14.32 10.44 16.43
CA VAL A 147 13.00 9.80 16.45
C VAL A 147 12.20 10.16 15.19
N LEU A 148 12.22 11.44 14.80
CA LEU A 148 11.56 11.91 13.58
C LEU A 148 12.23 11.35 12.33
N ALA A 149 13.57 11.34 12.31
CA ALA A 149 14.34 10.74 11.22
C ALA A 149 14.03 9.24 11.07
N ALA A 150 13.94 8.50 12.18
CA ALA A 150 13.57 7.09 12.17
C ALA A 150 12.16 6.86 11.62
N ARG A 151 11.17 7.66 12.02
CA ARG A 151 9.79 7.58 11.48
C ARG A 151 9.73 7.89 9.99
N ARG A 152 10.48 8.90 9.53
CA ARG A 152 10.57 9.24 8.10
C ARG A 152 11.21 8.11 7.31
N ARG A 153 12.24 7.45 7.84
CA ARG A 153 12.82 6.24 7.22
C ARG A 153 11.81 5.11 7.16
N MET A 154 11.12 4.80 8.26
CA MET A 154 10.06 3.77 8.28
C MET A 154 8.94 4.07 7.27
N LEU A 155 8.54 5.34 7.14
CA LEU A 155 7.56 5.75 6.14
C LEU A 155 8.03 5.44 4.71
N ILE A 156 9.29 5.75 4.39
CA ILE A 156 9.85 5.51 3.05
C ILE A 156 10.07 4.01 2.81
N ASP A 157 10.66 3.32 3.77
CA ASP A 157 11.11 1.93 3.64
C ASP A 157 9.98 0.92 3.74
N VAL A 158 8.92 1.24 4.49
CA VAL A 158 7.75 0.37 4.69
C VAL A 158 6.58 0.90 3.87
N ALA A 159 6.02 2.06 4.17
CA ALA A 159 4.83 2.53 3.43
C ALA A 159 5.15 2.89 1.96
N GLY A 160 6.36 3.34 1.68
CA GLY A 160 6.82 3.68 0.32
C GLY A 160 7.26 2.47 -0.52
N TYR A 161 7.52 1.31 0.07
CA TYR A 161 8.02 0.13 -0.65
C TYR A 161 7.14 -0.28 -1.85
N PRO A 162 5.79 -0.35 -1.75
CA PRO A 162 4.96 -0.68 -2.91
C PRO A 162 5.13 0.29 -4.08
N LEU A 163 5.32 1.58 -3.80
CA LEU A 163 5.55 2.61 -4.82
C LEU A 163 6.95 2.47 -5.45
N GLN A 164 7.96 2.16 -4.64
CA GLN A 164 9.32 1.89 -5.14
C GLN A 164 9.32 0.71 -6.11
N VAL A 165 8.60 -0.38 -5.77
CA VAL A 165 8.49 -1.53 -6.67
C VAL A 165 7.73 -1.17 -7.94
N GLN A 166 6.61 -0.45 -7.86
CA GLN A 166 5.90 0.02 -9.06
C GLN A 166 6.75 0.92 -9.96
N HIS A 167 7.62 1.75 -9.37
CA HIS A 167 8.56 2.58 -10.13
C HIS A 167 9.66 1.72 -10.77
N ALA A 168 10.24 0.78 -10.02
CA ALA A 168 11.25 -0.14 -10.53
C ALA A 168 10.70 -0.99 -11.70
N LEU A 169 9.45 -1.45 -11.62
CA LEU A 169 8.82 -2.22 -12.70
C LEU A 169 8.58 -1.44 -13.99
N LYS A 170 8.51 -0.10 -13.92
CA LYS A 170 8.40 0.76 -15.10
C LYS A 170 9.73 0.98 -15.80
N ASP A 171 10.84 0.79 -15.08
CA ASP A 171 12.18 1.00 -15.59
C ASP A 171 12.86 -0.35 -15.90
N PRO A 172 13.04 -0.73 -17.18
CA PRO A 172 13.54 -2.04 -17.55
C PRO A 172 15.00 -2.33 -17.15
N TYR A 173 15.77 -1.32 -16.72
CA TYR A 173 17.17 -1.46 -16.32
C TYR A 173 17.40 -1.33 -14.81
N ASN A 174 16.34 -1.27 -14.02
CA ASN A 174 16.44 -1.06 -12.59
C ASN A 174 16.55 -2.39 -11.83
N ASP A 175 17.76 -2.71 -11.38
CA ASP A 175 18.05 -3.92 -10.59
C ASP A 175 17.85 -3.73 -9.07
N SER A 176 17.26 -2.60 -8.63
CA SER A 176 17.06 -2.32 -7.20
C SER A 176 16.06 -3.25 -6.53
N VAL A 177 15.15 -3.86 -7.30
CA VAL A 177 14.11 -4.76 -6.79
C VAL A 177 14.27 -6.14 -7.45
N PRO A 178 14.26 -7.24 -6.67
CA PRO A 178 14.29 -8.59 -7.23
C PRO A 178 13.09 -8.84 -8.16
N PRO A 179 13.22 -9.70 -9.17
CA PRO A 179 12.12 -9.97 -10.10
C PRO A 179 10.90 -10.55 -9.37
N LEU A 180 9.70 -10.08 -9.71
CA LEU A 180 8.44 -10.43 -9.02
C LEU A 180 8.17 -11.93 -8.88
N ALA A 181 8.66 -12.73 -9.84
CA ALA A 181 8.48 -14.19 -9.84
C ALA A 181 9.53 -14.94 -8.98
N SER A 182 10.47 -14.23 -8.33
CA SER A 182 11.50 -14.84 -7.49
C SER A 182 11.03 -15.11 -6.06
N SER A 183 11.67 -16.06 -5.38
CA SER A 183 11.48 -16.28 -3.94
C SER A 183 11.99 -15.09 -3.13
N GLN A 184 13.11 -14.49 -3.53
CA GLN A 184 13.70 -13.34 -2.84
C GLN A 184 12.73 -12.16 -2.76
N PHE A 185 12.00 -11.84 -3.84
CA PHE A 185 10.99 -10.80 -3.82
C PHE A 185 9.89 -11.08 -2.79
N ARG A 186 9.46 -12.35 -2.68
CA ARG A 186 8.43 -12.76 -1.73
C ARG A 186 8.88 -12.58 -0.29
N ASP A 187 10.10 -13.00 0.02
CA ASP A 187 10.64 -12.92 1.39
C ASP A 187 10.77 -11.45 1.82
N VAL A 188 11.22 -10.58 0.92
CA VAL A 188 11.29 -9.12 1.15
C VAL A 188 9.89 -8.52 1.30
N LEU A 189 8.95 -8.85 0.41
CA LEU A 189 7.57 -8.37 0.49
C LEU A 189 6.90 -8.80 1.81
N HIS A 190 7.09 -10.05 2.20
CA HIS A 190 6.56 -10.59 3.45
C HIS A 190 7.16 -9.89 4.67
N GLY A 191 8.47 -9.66 4.68
CA GLY A 191 9.14 -8.88 5.72
C GLY A 191 8.54 -7.48 5.85
N LYS A 192 8.35 -6.78 4.72
CA LYS A 192 7.77 -5.43 4.69
C LYS A 192 6.28 -5.40 5.09
N MET A 193 5.51 -6.41 4.71
CA MET A 193 4.13 -6.57 5.17
C MET A 193 4.05 -6.82 6.68
N ALA A 194 4.96 -7.61 7.24
CA ALA A 194 5.02 -7.86 8.68
C ALA A 194 5.40 -6.58 9.46
N GLU A 195 6.42 -5.84 9.01
CA GLU A 195 6.80 -4.53 9.56
C GLU A 195 5.61 -3.55 9.52
N TYR A 196 4.86 -3.52 8.41
CA TYR A 196 3.67 -2.69 8.30
C TYR A 196 2.57 -3.09 9.28
N LEU A 197 2.32 -4.38 9.47
CA LEU A 197 1.33 -4.88 10.44
C LEU A 197 1.70 -4.53 11.89
N GLU A 198 2.99 -4.52 12.22
CA GLU A 198 3.48 -4.17 13.56
C GLU A 198 3.24 -2.70 13.91
N HIS A 199 3.41 -1.80 12.93
CA HIS A 199 3.35 -0.36 13.14
C HIS A 199 1.96 0.24 12.85
N LYS A 200 1.12 0.29 13.88
CA LYS A 200 -0.28 0.78 13.78
C LYS A 200 -0.44 2.19 13.19
N TRP A 201 0.51 3.09 13.41
CA TRP A 201 0.42 4.47 12.91
C TRP A 201 0.60 4.56 11.39
N LEU A 202 1.15 3.53 10.74
CA LEU A 202 1.26 3.44 9.29
C LEU A 202 -0.02 2.93 8.63
N HIS A 203 -0.96 2.38 9.40
CA HIS A 203 -2.14 1.71 8.87
C HIS A 203 -3.04 2.72 8.14
N SER A 204 -3.12 2.55 6.82
CA SER A 204 -4.02 3.32 5.95
C SER A 204 -4.60 2.40 4.88
N ARG A 205 -5.85 2.67 4.49
CA ARG A 205 -6.54 1.90 3.45
C ARG A 205 -5.80 1.97 2.12
N VAL A 206 -5.23 3.12 1.78
CA VAL A 206 -4.45 3.33 0.54
C VAL A 206 -3.19 2.45 0.52
N ILE A 207 -2.40 2.48 1.60
CA ILE A 207 -1.15 1.72 1.69
C ILE A 207 -1.45 0.22 1.68
N THR A 208 -2.48 -0.20 2.41
CA THR A 208 -2.93 -1.60 2.44
C THR A 208 -3.36 -2.07 1.04
N HIS A 209 -4.10 -1.23 0.31
CA HIS A 209 -4.49 -1.51 -1.07
C HIS A 209 -3.27 -1.69 -1.99
N TRP A 210 -2.24 -0.84 -1.86
CA TRP A 210 -1.01 -0.98 -2.64
C TRP A 210 -0.25 -2.27 -2.33
N TYR A 211 -0.13 -2.63 -1.06
CA TYR A 211 0.49 -3.90 -0.64
C TYR A 211 -0.23 -5.12 -1.20
N ILE A 212 -1.56 -5.13 -1.14
CA ILE A 212 -2.38 -6.23 -1.67
C ILE A 212 -2.26 -6.30 -3.20
N SER A 213 -2.32 -5.16 -3.89
CA SER A 213 -2.13 -5.10 -5.33
C SER A 213 -0.77 -5.66 -5.75
N LEU A 214 0.28 -5.32 -5.00
CA LEU A 214 1.63 -5.84 -5.24
C LEU A 214 1.73 -7.35 -4.96
N ALA A 215 1.06 -7.86 -3.92
CA ALA A 215 0.97 -9.28 -3.64
C ALA A 215 0.30 -10.06 -4.78
N LEU A 216 -0.79 -9.52 -5.33
CA LEU A 216 -1.49 -10.08 -6.49
C LEU A 216 -0.59 -10.09 -7.74
N ASP A 217 0.18 -9.02 -7.97
CA ASP A 217 1.10 -8.92 -9.09
C ASP A 217 2.25 -9.93 -8.98
N GLY A 218 2.83 -10.10 -7.78
CA GLY A 218 3.82 -11.13 -7.50
C GLY A 218 3.27 -12.55 -7.70
N ALA A 219 2.10 -12.84 -7.14
CA ALA A 219 1.44 -14.13 -7.26
C ALA A 219 1.11 -14.47 -8.74
N LEU A 220 0.63 -13.49 -9.50
CA LEU A 220 0.32 -13.63 -10.92
C LEU A 220 1.59 -13.86 -11.75
N ALA A 221 2.68 -13.14 -11.47
CA ALA A 221 3.96 -13.33 -12.15
C ALA A 221 4.51 -14.75 -11.92
N ARG A 222 4.46 -15.25 -10.67
CA ARG A 222 4.85 -16.62 -10.34
C ARG A 222 3.96 -17.65 -11.01
N LYS A 223 2.64 -17.48 -10.99
CA LYS A 223 1.69 -18.39 -11.64
C LYS A 223 1.89 -18.45 -13.15
N LYS A 224 2.25 -17.34 -13.80
CA LYS A 224 2.63 -17.32 -15.22
C LYS A 224 3.92 -18.09 -15.47
N ARG A 225 4.95 -17.89 -14.64
CA ARG A 225 6.20 -18.66 -14.70
C ARG A 225 5.95 -20.15 -14.55
N ASP A 226 5.11 -20.53 -13.59
CA ASP A 226 4.75 -21.92 -13.31
C ASP A 226 3.95 -22.55 -14.46
N ALA A 227 3.12 -21.77 -15.15
CA ALA A 227 2.41 -22.21 -16.35
C ALA A 227 3.33 -22.36 -17.58
N THR A 228 4.51 -21.77 -17.58
CA THR A 228 5.53 -21.91 -18.63
C THR A 228 6.60 -22.95 -18.33
N ASP A 229 6.68 -23.42 -17.08
CA ASP A 229 7.69 -24.37 -16.64
C ASP A 229 7.19 -25.82 -16.80
N ASP A 230 7.46 -26.39 -17.98
CA ASP A 230 7.06 -27.75 -18.33
C ASP A 230 7.68 -28.80 -17.39
N THR A 231 8.84 -28.53 -16.79
CA THR A 231 9.51 -29.45 -15.86
C THR A 231 8.74 -29.55 -14.53
N ARG A 232 8.24 -28.43 -14.04
CA ARG A 232 7.38 -28.40 -12.85
C ARG A 232 6.04 -29.07 -13.12
N ILE A 233 5.42 -28.83 -14.27
CA ILE A 233 4.15 -29.48 -14.65
C ILE A 233 4.33 -31.00 -14.73
N ALA A 234 5.45 -31.46 -15.32
CA ALA A 234 5.79 -32.87 -15.41
C ALA A 234 6.04 -33.51 -14.03
N SER A 235 6.69 -32.80 -13.11
CA SER A 235 6.91 -33.29 -11.72
C SER A 235 5.61 -33.47 -10.93
N MET A 236 4.55 -32.73 -11.28
CA MET A 236 3.22 -32.84 -10.65
C MET A 236 2.37 -33.99 -11.21
N MET A 237 2.85 -34.76 -12.19
CA MET A 237 2.11 -35.90 -12.77
C MET A 237 2.29 -37.16 -11.93
N LYS A 238 1.19 -37.69 -11.38
CA LYS A 238 1.18 -38.89 -10.52
C LYS A 238 1.45 -40.21 -11.26
N ARG A 239 1.26 -40.25 -12.58
CA ARG A 239 1.49 -41.42 -13.44
C ARG A 239 2.26 -40.94 -14.66
N ARG A 240 3.53 -41.31 -14.74
CA ARG A 240 4.37 -41.10 -15.91
C ARG A 240 4.72 -42.45 -16.51
N TRP A 241 4.78 -42.52 -17.83
CA TRP A 241 5.27 -43.66 -18.58
C TRP A 241 6.73 -43.91 -18.18
N PRO A 242 7.16 -45.16 -17.97
CA PRO A 242 8.56 -45.47 -17.64
C PRO A 242 9.47 -45.08 -18.82
N ALA A 243 9.96 -43.84 -18.79
CA ALA A 243 10.88 -43.28 -19.76
C ALA A 243 12.19 -42.89 -19.05
N LEU A 244 13.29 -42.83 -19.80
CA LEU A 244 14.63 -42.60 -19.24
C LEU A 244 14.75 -41.20 -18.59
N SER A 245 13.93 -40.23 -19.02
CA SER A 245 13.80 -38.91 -18.39
C SER A 245 13.35 -38.92 -16.92
N ILE A 246 12.77 -40.02 -16.43
CA ILE A 246 12.42 -40.19 -15.00
C ILE A 246 13.66 -40.56 -14.18
N ILE A 247 14.59 -41.30 -14.79
CA ILE A 247 15.80 -41.82 -14.14
C ILE A 247 16.93 -40.78 -14.19
N THR A 248 16.97 -39.93 -15.22
CA THR A 248 17.94 -38.82 -15.36
C THR A 248 17.24 -37.46 -15.45
N PRO A 249 16.86 -36.84 -14.32
CA PRO A 249 16.31 -35.49 -14.32
C PRO A 249 17.38 -34.48 -14.78
N GLY A 250 17.06 -33.65 -15.77
CA GLY A 250 17.94 -32.57 -16.28
C GLY A 250 18.57 -32.80 -17.66
N PHE A 251 18.30 -33.93 -18.32
CA PHE A 251 18.72 -34.17 -19.69
C PHE A 251 17.51 -34.13 -20.63
N ASP A 252 17.25 -32.96 -21.22
CA ASP A 252 16.07 -32.70 -22.08
C ASP A 252 15.97 -33.65 -23.29
N GLN A 253 17.08 -34.26 -23.70
CA GLN A 253 17.14 -35.21 -24.81
C GLN A 253 17.13 -36.69 -24.37
N ALA A 254 16.94 -36.99 -23.07
CA ALA A 254 17.02 -38.35 -22.53
C ALA A 254 16.05 -39.32 -23.22
N ASP A 255 14.84 -38.85 -23.48
CA ASP A 255 13.82 -39.65 -24.15
C ASP A 255 14.17 -39.88 -25.63
N GLN A 256 14.75 -38.88 -26.31
CA GLN A 256 15.22 -39.03 -27.69
C GLN A 256 16.35 -40.05 -27.79
N VAL A 257 17.33 -39.99 -26.89
CA VAL A 257 18.44 -40.96 -26.81
C VAL A 257 17.90 -42.36 -26.49
N TRP A 258 16.95 -42.49 -25.58
CA TRP A 258 16.32 -43.76 -25.24
C TRP A 258 15.62 -44.42 -26.43
N TYR A 259 14.84 -43.65 -27.19
CA TYR A 259 14.20 -44.16 -28.41
C TYR A 259 15.23 -44.53 -29.49
N LEU A 260 16.33 -43.78 -29.60
CA LEU A 260 17.41 -44.04 -30.56
C LEU A 260 18.16 -45.34 -30.20
N VAL A 261 18.43 -45.58 -28.91
CA VAL A 261 19.02 -46.83 -28.42
C VAL A 261 18.08 -48.01 -28.68
N LEU A 262 16.78 -47.87 -28.38
CA LEU A 262 15.80 -48.94 -28.61
C LEU A 262 15.63 -49.27 -30.10
N THR A 263 15.62 -48.25 -30.97
CA THR A 263 15.58 -48.45 -32.43
C THR A 263 16.85 -49.10 -32.95
N LEU A 264 18.03 -48.70 -32.46
CA LEU A 264 19.30 -49.33 -32.84
C LEU A 264 19.32 -50.81 -32.45
N ILE A 265 18.91 -51.15 -31.23
CA ILE A 265 18.83 -52.54 -30.76
C ILE A 265 17.81 -53.32 -31.61
N ALA A 266 16.67 -52.74 -31.93
CA ALA A 266 15.67 -53.38 -32.80
C ALA A 266 16.23 -53.68 -34.21
N ILE A 267 16.97 -52.73 -34.80
CA ILE A 267 17.65 -52.91 -36.10
C ILE A 267 18.69 -54.02 -36.00
N CYS A 268 19.54 -54.03 -34.96
CA CYS A 268 20.52 -55.09 -34.74
C CYS A 268 19.84 -56.46 -34.59
N CYS A 269 18.75 -56.57 -33.82
CA CYS A 269 18.00 -57.82 -33.67
C CYS A 269 17.38 -58.31 -34.99
N LEU A 270 16.96 -57.41 -35.88
CA LEU A 270 16.50 -57.77 -37.23
C LEU A 270 17.64 -58.33 -38.09
N PHE A 271 18.84 -57.74 -38.02
CA PHE A 271 20.01 -58.23 -38.76
C PHE A 271 20.51 -59.60 -38.26
N PHE A 272 20.37 -59.89 -36.97
CA PHE A 272 20.74 -61.18 -36.37
C PHE A 272 19.61 -62.23 -36.38
N GLU A 273 18.52 -61.98 -37.12
CA GLU A 273 17.36 -62.88 -37.26
C GLU A 273 16.64 -63.23 -35.93
N PHE A 274 16.76 -62.38 -34.91
CA PHE A 274 16.02 -62.51 -33.64
C PHE A 274 14.62 -61.88 -33.74
N TRP A 275 13.79 -62.44 -34.62
CA TRP A 275 12.48 -61.89 -35.01
C TRP A 275 11.52 -61.63 -33.83
N TRP A 276 11.50 -62.51 -32.83
CA TRP A 276 10.64 -62.34 -31.64
C TRP A 276 11.04 -61.14 -30.77
N ILE A 277 12.34 -60.92 -30.60
CA ILE A 277 12.86 -59.80 -29.81
C ILE A 277 12.65 -58.49 -30.56
N ALA A 278 12.89 -58.49 -31.87
CA ALA A 278 12.62 -57.34 -32.74
C ALA A 278 11.13 -56.95 -32.74
N GLY A 279 10.22 -57.93 -32.86
CA GLY A 279 8.78 -57.69 -32.79
C GLY A 279 8.33 -57.11 -31.44
N GLY A 280 8.85 -57.66 -30.34
CA GLY A 280 8.58 -57.14 -29.00
C GLY A 280 9.09 -55.70 -28.80
N LEU A 281 10.29 -55.38 -29.30
CA LEU A 281 10.86 -54.04 -29.24
C LEU A 281 10.06 -53.03 -30.08
N ILE A 282 9.64 -53.39 -31.30
CA ILE A 282 8.83 -52.53 -32.16
C ILE A 282 7.47 -52.24 -31.50
N PHE A 283 6.82 -53.27 -30.93
CA PHE A 283 5.57 -53.11 -30.20
C PHE A 283 5.74 -52.21 -28.96
N TRP A 284 6.82 -52.41 -28.19
CA TRP A 284 7.16 -51.55 -27.06
C TRP A 284 7.41 -50.09 -27.50
N LEU A 285 8.08 -49.90 -28.62
CA LEU A 285 8.35 -48.58 -29.19
C LEU A 285 7.04 -47.88 -29.58
N TYR A 286 6.12 -48.59 -30.23
CA TYR A 286 4.79 -48.08 -30.57
C TYR A 286 3.98 -47.69 -29.33
N LEU A 287 3.97 -48.54 -28.30
CA LEU A 287 3.34 -48.23 -27.01
C LEU A 287 3.97 -47.01 -26.33
N SER A 288 5.29 -46.90 -26.38
CA SER A 288 6.02 -45.79 -25.75
C SER A 288 5.77 -44.44 -26.44
N VAL A 289 5.68 -44.42 -27.76
CA VAL A 289 5.30 -43.22 -28.53
C VAL A 289 3.85 -42.82 -28.23
N GLY A 290 2.94 -43.79 -28.18
CA GLY A 290 1.55 -43.57 -27.79
C GLY A 290 1.40 -43.05 -26.35
N GLY A 291 2.20 -43.58 -25.42
CA GLY A 291 2.30 -43.10 -24.04
C GLY A 291 2.79 -41.65 -23.97
N HIS A 292 3.88 -41.33 -24.65
CA HIS A 292 4.44 -39.97 -24.67
C HIS A 292 3.50 -38.94 -25.30
N GLN A 293 2.75 -39.30 -26.36
CA GLN A 293 1.73 -38.43 -26.93
C GLN A 293 0.56 -38.17 -25.96
N ARG A 294 0.15 -39.17 -25.17
CA ARG A 294 -0.88 -38.99 -24.13
C ARG A 294 -0.36 -38.08 -23.01
N GLU A 295 0.87 -38.29 -22.57
CA GLU A 295 1.51 -37.41 -21.58
C GLU A 295 1.61 -35.97 -22.05
N ARG A 296 2.05 -35.73 -23.29
CA ARG A 296 2.09 -34.37 -23.88
C ARG A 296 0.70 -33.73 -23.90
N LYS A 297 -0.33 -34.47 -24.30
CA LYS A 297 -1.72 -33.97 -24.26
C LYS A 297 -2.18 -33.65 -22.84
N GLU A 298 -1.80 -34.46 -21.85
CA GLU A 298 -2.10 -34.19 -20.44
C GLU A 298 -1.33 -32.97 -19.91
N ILE A 299 -0.07 -32.79 -20.30
CA ILE A 299 0.75 -31.61 -19.97
C ILE A 299 0.14 -30.35 -20.60
N GLU A 300 -0.22 -30.40 -21.88
CA GLU A 300 -0.89 -29.29 -22.58
C GLU A 300 -2.24 -28.95 -21.95
N ALA A 301 -3.04 -29.96 -21.58
CA ALA A 301 -4.30 -29.74 -20.88
C ALA A 301 -4.10 -29.10 -19.51
N ARG A 302 -3.09 -29.54 -18.74
CA ARG A 302 -2.73 -28.93 -17.45
C ARG A 302 -2.20 -27.51 -17.62
N ARG A 303 -1.38 -27.27 -18.64
CA ARG A 303 -0.88 -25.94 -18.99
C ARG A 303 -2.04 -24.99 -19.33
N ALA A 304 -3.01 -25.45 -20.11
CA ALA A 304 -4.22 -24.69 -20.40
C ALA A 304 -5.05 -24.40 -19.14
N GLN A 305 -5.18 -25.37 -18.23
CA GLN A 305 -5.84 -25.15 -16.93
C GLN A 305 -5.11 -24.12 -16.06
N LEU A 306 -3.78 -24.20 -15.96
CA LEU A 306 -2.98 -23.22 -15.21
C LEU A 306 -3.06 -21.83 -15.84
N ALA A 307 -3.01 -21.74 -17.17
CA ALA A 307 -3.17 -20.48 -17.88
C ALA A 307 -4.57 -19.88 -17.67
N ALA A 308 -5.64 -20.68 -17.72
CA ALA A 308 -7.00 -20.24 -17.42
C ALA A 308 -7.16 -19.76 -15.97
N ARG A 309 -6.49 -20.42 -15.02
CA ARG A 309 -6.44 -19.98 -13.61
C ARG A 309 -5.59 -18.72 -13.43
N ALA A 310 -4.62 -18.45 -14.31
CA ALA A 310 -3.84 -17.21 -14.29
C ALA A 310 -4.64 -16.05 -14.90
N THR A 311 -5.46 -16.28 -15.93
CA THR A 311 -6.35 -15.26 -16.49
C THR A 311 -7.49 -14.91 -15.54
N SER A 312 -8.07 -15.87 -14.82
CA SER A 312 -9.06 -15.56 -13.77
C SER A 312 -8.46 -14.68 -12.67
N MET A 313 -7.23 -14.99 -12.23
CA MET A 313 -6.48 -14.20 -11.24
C MET A 313 -6.13 -12.80 -11.74
N LYS A 314 -5.79 -12.67 -13.03
CA LYS A 314 -5.60 -11.37 -13.68
C LYS A 314 -6.89 -10.55 -13.64
N ASN A 315 -8.03 -11.15 -13.97
CA ASN A 315 -9.31 -10.45 -13.97
C ASN A 315 -9.70 -9.99 -12.56
N THR A 316 -9.44 -10.79 -11.52
CA THR A 316 -9.67 -10.36 -10.13
C THR A 316 -8.73 -9.24 -9.71
N ARG A 317 -7.46 -9.29 -10.12
CA ARG A 317 -6.49 -8.22 -9.89
C ARG A 317 -6.92 -6.92 -10.58
N ASP A 318 -7.33 -6.98 -11.84
CA ASP A 318 -7.73 -5.80 -12.60
C ASP A 318 -9.02 -5.17 -12.04
N ARG A 319 -9.98 -5.99 -11.57
CA ARG A 319 -11.17 -5.51 -10.85
C ARG A 319 -10.83 -4.86 -9.51
N PHE A 320 -9.86 -5.42 -8.78
CA PHE A 320 -9.40 -4.85 -7.52
C PHE A 320 -8.69 -3.51 -7.75
N ALA A 321 -7.77 -3.44 -8.72
CA ALA A 321 -7.06 -2.21 -9.08
C ALA A 321 -8.02 -1.09 -9.55
N GLN A 322 -9.17 -1.44 -10.13
CA GLN A 322 -10.24 -0.51 -10.51
C GLN A 322 -11.21 -0.17 -9.35
N ASN A 323 -10.91 -0.59 -8.12
CA ASN A 323 -11.77 -0.41 -6.93
C ASN A 323 -13.19 -0.98 -7.06
N GLN A 324 -13.42 -1.92 -8.00
CA GLN A 324 -14.72 -2.58 -8.19
C GLN A 324 -14.96 -3.72 -7.19
N MET A 325 -13.94 -4.09 -6.41
CA MET A 325 -14.00 -5.13 -5.39
C MET A 325 -13.57 -4.59 -4.02
N THR A 326 -14.35 -4.94 -3.00
CA THR A 326 -14.00 -4.69 -1.59
C THR A 326 -12.97 -5.71 -1.10
N LEU A 327 -12.21 -5.33 -0.07
CA LEU A 327 -11.17 -6.16 0.55
C LEU A 327 -11.71 -7.51 1.05
N GLU A 328 -12.93 -7.52 1.60
CA GLU A 328 -13.61 -8.74 2.06
C GLU A 328 -13.91 -9.72 0.93
N ARG A 329 -14.52 -9.23 -0.17
CA ARG A 329 -14.82 -10.06 -1.33
C ARG A 329 -13.56 -10.61 -1.97
N LEU A 330 -12.47 -9.82 -1.94
CA LEU A 330 -11.17 -10.27 -2.40
C LEU A 330 -10.64 -11.41 -1.52
N SER A 331 -10.72 -11.31 -0.20
CA SER A 331 -10.27 -12.39 0.69
C SER A 331 -10.93 -13.74 0.40
N PHE A 332 -12.23 -13.75 0.13
CA PHE A 332 -12.98 -14.96 -0.22
C PHE A 332 -12.57 -15.50 -1.60
N GLN A 333 -12.44 -14.63 -2.60
CA GLN A 333 -12.00 -15.03 -3.94
C GLN A 333 -10.55 -15.53 -3.95
N LEU A 334 -9.66 -14.97 -3.14
CA LEU A 334 -8.28 -15.44 -3.05
C LEU A 334 -8.20 -16.86 -2.47
N ARG A 335 -8.99 -17.17 -1.43
CA ARG A 335 -9.08 -18.54 -0.90
C ARG A 335 -9.57 -19.54 -1.93
N GLN A 336 -10.46 -19.14 -2.83
CA GLN A 336 -10.92 -19.98 -3.94
C GLN A 336 -9.89 -20.13 -5.06
N LEU A 337 -9.11 -19.07 -5.33
CA LEU A 337 -8.08 -19.07 -6.37
C LEU A 337 -6.77 -19.76 -5.94
N ASP A 338 -6.54 -19.88 -4.63
CA ASP A 338 -5.38 -20.51 -4.01
C ASP A 338 -5.79 -21.66 -3.07
N GLU A 339 -6.37 -22.72 -3.65
CA GLU A 339 -6.86 -23.91 -2.93
C GLU A 339 -5.79 -24.65 -2.11
N LYS A 340 -4.50 -24.36 -2.31
CA LYS A 340 -3.37 -25.03 -1.64
C LYS A 340 -2.48 -24.11 -0.80
N GLY A 341 -2.78 -22.80 -0.74
CA GLY A 341 -1.92 -21.83 -0.08
C GLY A 341 -0.51 -21.76 -0.70
N GLU A 342 -0.40 -21.97 -2.01
CA GLU A 342 0.90 -21.99 -2.68
C GLU A 342 1.41 -20.58 -3.01
N TYR A 343 0.51 -19.59 -3.11
CA TYR A 343 0.79 -18.27 -3.69
C TYR A 343 0.53 -17.09 -2.75
N PHE A 344 -0.33 -17.25 -1.74
CA PHE A 344 -0.62 -16.23 -0.73
C PHE A 344 -0.28 -16.71 0.67
N ASP A 345 0.46 -15.87 1.39
CA ASP A 345 0.84 -16.12 2.78
C ASP A 345 -0.21 -15.56 3.76
N ASP A 346 -0.21 -16.05 5.00
CA ASP A 346 -1.15 -15.65 6.06
C ASP A 346 -1.11 -14.14 6.37
N THR A 347 0.03 -13.48 6.15
CA THR A 347 0.19 -12.03 6.30
C THR A 347 -0.66 -11.23 5.33
N VAL A 348 -0.88 -11.73 4.11
CA VAL A 348 -1.78 -11.10 3.12
C VAL A 348 -3.22 -11.15 3.62
N PHE A 349 -3.62 -12.26 4.24
CA PHE A 349 -4.95 -12.39 4.84
C PHE A 349 -5.12 -11.51 6.09
N ALA A 350 -4.08 -11.36 6.90
CA ALA A 350 -4.08 -10.42 8.03
C ALA A 350 -4.26 -8.96 7.56
N LEU A 351 -3.57 -8.55 6.49
CA LEU A 351 -3.75 -7.21 5.87
C LEU A 351 -5.17 -6.99 5.35
N LEU A 352 -5.77 -8.02 4.75
CA LEU A 352 -7.15 -7.96 4.24
C LEU A 352 -8.19 -7.82 5.36
N SER A 353 -7.87 -8.27 6.57
CA SER A 353 -8.73 -8.12 7.75
C SER A 353 -8.59 -6.78 8.48
N LEU A 354 -7.52 -6.03 8.21
CA LEU A 354 -7.13 -4.87 9.01
C LEU A 354 -8.16 -3.73 8.98
N HIS A 355 -8.79 -3.50 7.83
CA HIS A 355 -9.77 -2.41 7.61
C HIS A 355 -11.23 -2.90 7.58
N GLN A 356 -11.51 -4.12 8.05
CA GLN A 356 -12.87 -4.69 8.05
C GLN A 356 -13.77 -4.12 9.16
N SER A 357 -13.17 -3.62 10.24
CA SER A 357 -13.90 -3.11 11.42
C SER A 357 -14.07 -1.59 11.46
N GLU A 358 -13.57 -0.85 10.47
CA GLU A 358 -13.61 0.63 10.44
C GLU A 358 -14.76 1.18 9.56
N ALA A 359 -15.66 0.32 9.08
CA ALA A 359 -16.79 0.69 8.22
C ALA A 359 -18.10 0.98 8.97
#